data_AF-A0A524K783-F1
#
_entry.id   AF-A0A524K783-F1
#
_cell.length_a   1.000
_cell.length_b   1.000
_cell.length_c   1.000
_cell.angle_alpha   90.00
_cell.angle_beta   90.00
_cell.angle_gamma   90.00
#
_symmetry.space_group_name_H-M   'P 1'
#
loop_
_entity.id
_entity.type
_entity.pdbx_description
1 polymer ?
#
loop_
_entity_poly.entity_id
_entity_poly.type
_entity_poly.pdbx_seq_one_letter_code
_entity_poly.pdbx_strand_id
1 'polypeptide(L)'
;MADRLRHANRAVIAALLLVAFQPVAALEVTLVQPANGDWTSQSEPIILRVERAAEDAGAKLAVFVGNDDLTPLFRATRTGELRLNPGFIQLPAGEQKLRVYLVRNASDWQQAAEFPIRVLHASGLEEATFESRLELTEKSQFADGASADAGEPARSNYNDFAGQAGITTRMRRGAFEMRSAWNLVGSSVRE
;
A
#
# COMPACT_ATOMS: atom_id res chain seq x y z
N MET A 1 21.33 -61.53 62.82
CA MET A 1 21.37 -60.23 63.51
C MET A 1 21.75 -59.20 62.47
N ALA A 2 20.73 -58.59 61.88
CA ALA A 2 20.56 -57.14 61.88
C ALA A 2 21.51 -56.46 60.86
N ASP A 3 21.00 -56.13 59.69
CA ASP A 3 20.41 -54.80 59.46
C ASP A 3 21.50 -53.77 59.17
N ARG A 4 21.71 -53.46 57.89
CA ARG A 4 21.54 -52.11 57.31
C ARG A 4 22.14 -52.09 55.89
N LEU A 5 21.34 -51.88 54.83
CA LEU A 5 20.89 -50.56 54.36
C LEU A 5 22.12 -49.66 54.12
N ARG A 6 22.55 -49.34 52.88
CA ARG A 6 21.81 -48.42 52.00
C ARG A 6 22.61 -48.05 50.73
N HIS A 7 21.83 -47.78 49.67
CA HIS A 7 22.05 -46.83 48.57
C HIS A 7 22.94 -47.32 47.41
N ALA A 8 22.38 -47.85 46.33
CA ALA A 8 21.56 -47.19 45.31
C ALA A 8 22.30 -46.06 44.58
N ASN A 9 22.86 -46.36 43.41
CA ASN A 9 23.07 -45.40 42.33
C ASN A 9 22.79 -46.11 41.00
N ARG A 10 21.50 -46.39 40.79
CA ARG A 10 20.95 -46.66 39.45
C ARG A 10 20.78 -45.30 38.78
N ALA A 11 21.81 -44.83 38.09
CA ALA A 11 21.69 -43.67 37.21
C ALA A 11 20.85 -44.09 36.00
N VAL A 12 19.53 -43.89 36.12
CA VAL A 12 18.60 -43.98 34.99
C VAL A 12 18.80 -42.73 34.16
N ILE A 13 19.50 -42.85 33.04
CA ILE A 13 19.59 -41.82 32.01
C ILE A 13 18.23 -41.76 31.33
N ALA A 14 17.36 -40.86 31.79
CA ALA A 14 16.16 -40.48 31.08
C ALA A 14 16.54 -39.52 29.95
N ALA A 15 16.77 -40.05 28.75
CA ALA A 15 16.87 -39.25 27.55
C ALA A 15 15.47 -38.70 27.22
N LEU A 16 15.23 -37.44 27.56
CA LEU A 16 14.05 -36.70 27.12
C LEU A 16 14.19 -36.43 25.61
N LEU A 17 13.49 -37.23 24.81
CA LEU A 17 13.24 -36.95 23.40
C LEU A 17 12.28 -35.76 23.33
N LEU A 18 12.83 -34.54 23.23
CA LEU A 18 12.08 -33.35 22.86
C LEU A 18 11.78 -33.45 21.36
N VAL A 19 10.70 -34.14 21.00
CA VAL A 19 10.18 -34.09 19.62
C VAL A 19 9.64 -32.67 19.45
N ALA A 20 10.41 -31.81 18.81
CA ALA A 20 9.93 -30.52 18.34
C ALA A 20 8.77 -30.79 17.39
N PHE A 21 7.54 -30.49 17.83
CA PHE A 21 6.38 -30.48 16.97
C PHE A 21 6.59 -29.34 15.99
N GLN A 22 7.21 -29.63 14.84
CA GLN A 22 7.27 -28.70 13.73
C GLN A 22 5.82 -28.57 13.25
N PRO A 23 5.18 -27.39 13.36
CA PRO A 23 3.90 -27.21 12.71
C PRO A 23 4.14 -27.45 11.22
N VAL A 24 3.52 -28.49 10.67
CA VAL A 24 3.48 -28.65 9.22
C VAL A 24 2.79 -27.39 8.71
N ALA A 25 3.53 -26.56 7.97
CA ALA A 25 2.93 -25.38 7.36
C ALA A 25 1.87 -25.90 6.37
N ALA A 26 0.59 -25.74 6.73
CA ALA A 26 -0.54 -26.30 5.98
C ALA A 26 -0.59 -25.78 4.52
N LEU A 27 0.00 -24.61 4.28
CA LEU A 27 0.18 -24.01 2.97
C LEU A 27 1.46 -23.19 2.93
N GLU A 28 2.32 -23.47 1.95
CA GLU A 28 3.48 -22.65 1.61
C GLU A 28 3.20 -21.88 0.32
N VAL A 29 3.43 -20.56 0.36
CA VAL A 29 3.30 -19.69 -0.81
C VAL A 29 4.62 -18.97 -1.00
N THR A 30 5.08 -18.91 -2.24
CA THR A 30 6.28 -18.19 -2.64
C THR A 30 5.94 -17.21 -3.76
N LEU A 31 6.32 -15.95 -3.57
CA LEU A 31 6.26 -14.95 -4.63
C LEU A 31 7.40 -15.20 -5.63
N VAL A 32 7.05 -15.65 -6.83
CA VAL A 32 8.00 -15.91 -7.92
C VAL A 32 8.26 -14.63 -8.72
N GLN A 33 7.20 -13.85 -8.97
CA GLN A 33 7.30 -12.56 -9.66
C GLN A 33 6.27 -11.58 -9.08
N PRO A 34 6.64 -10.31 -8.82
CA PRO A 34 8.00 -9.77 -8.92
C PRO A 34 8.96 -10.36 -7.89
N ALA A 35 10.27 -10.25 -8.12
CA ALA A 35 11.24 -10.61 -7.10
C ALA A 35 11.05 -9.74 -5.86
N ASN A 36 11.21 -10.34 -4.67
CA ASN A 36 10.92 -9.66 -3.42
C ASN A 36 11.76 -8.39 -3.25
N GLY A 37 11.09 -7.25 -3.11
CA GLY A 37 11.71 -5.93 -2.94
C GLY A 37 11.95 -5.13 -4.23
N ASP A 38 11.79 -5.75 -5.41
CA ASP A 38 11.98 -5.08 -6.70
C ASP A 38 10.74 -4.27 -7.11
N TRP A 39 11.00 -3.21 -7.88
CA TRP A 39 9.95 -2.43 -8.52
C TRP A 39 9.42 -3.15 -9.75
N THR A 40 8.10 -3.34 -9.79
CA THR A 40 7.39 -3.95 -10.91
C THR A 40 6.47 -2.93 -11.57
N SER A 41 6.19 -3.10 -12.86
CA SER A 41 5.21 -2.23 -13.54
C SER A 41 3.77 -2.65 -13.24
N GLN A 42 2.80 -1.74 -13.43
CA GLN A 42 1.38 -2.06 -13.19
C GLN A 42 0.82 -3.16 -14.11
N SER A 43 1.49 -3.45 -15.23
CA SER A 43 1.07 -4.43 -16.23
C SER A 43 1.86 -5.74 -16.18
N GLU A 44 2.88 -5.81 -15.33
CA GLU A 44 3.72 -6.99 -15.19
C GLU A 44 2.98 -8.10 -14.43
N PRO A 45 3.16 -9.38 -14.81
CA PRO A 45 2.46 -10.46 -14.13
C PRO A 45 2.91 -10.62 -12.68
N ILE A 46 1.95 -10.98 -11.83
CA ILE A 46 2.24 -11.51 -10.49
C ILE A 46 2.14 -13.03 -10.57
N ILE A 47 3.19 -13.72 -10.12
CA ILE A 47 3.28 -15.18 -10.15
C ILE A 47 3.54 -15.70 -8.73
N LEU A 48 2.68 -16.58 -8.26
CA LEU A 48 2.78 -17.25 -6.97
C LEU A 48 2.99 -18.75 -7.20
N ARG A 49 3.96 -19.34 -6.52
CA ARG A 49 4.06 -20.80 -6.36
C ARG A 49 3.32 -21.16 -5.07
N VAL A 50 2.47 -22.18 -5.15
CA VAL A 50 1.62 -22.59 -4.04
C VAL A 50 1.81 -24.08 -3.82
N GLU A 51 2.26 -24.45 -2.63
CA GLU A 51 2.45 -25.83 -2.21
C GLU A 51 1.51 -26.11 -1.03
N ARG A 52 0.60 -27.07 -1.20
CA ARG A 52 -0.47 -27.36 -0.21
C ARG A 52 -0.32 -28.75 0.36
N ALA A 53 -0.61 -28.89 1.64
CA ALA A 53 -0.84 -30.19 2.25
C ALA A 53 -2.12 -30.84 1.67
N ALA A 54 -2.19 -32.17 1.69
CA ALA A 54 -3.33 -32.92 1.14
C ALA A 54 -4.67 -32.58 1.83
N GLU A 55 -4.62 -32.24 3.12
CA GLU A 55 -5.76 -31.78 3.93
C GLU A 55 -6.38 -30.46 3.42
N ASP A 56 -5.65 -29.69 2.62
CA ASP A 56 -6.04 -28.37 2.13
C ASP A 56 -6.42 -28.36 0.66
N ALA A 57 -6.46 -29.54 0.02
CA ALA A 57 -6.77 -29.68 -1.40
C ALA A 57 -8.15 -29.11 -1.78
N GLY A 58 -9.12 -29.13 -0.84
CA GLY A 58 -10.46 -28.58 -1.04
C GLY A 58 -10.63 -27.10 -0.69
N ALA A 59 -9.63 -26.48 -0.05
CA ALA A 59 -9.72 -25.10 0.40
C ALA A 59 -9.46 -24.11 -0.77
N LYS A 60 -10.13 -22.96 -0.72
CA LYS A 60 -9.96 -21.89 -1.70
C LYS A 60 -8.81 -20.99 -1.28
N LEU A 61 -8.23 -20.29 -2.26
CA LEU A 61 -7.29 -19.21 -1.98
C LEU A 61 -7.96 -17.88 -2.27
N ALA A 62 -7.68 -16.89 -1.44
CA ALA A 62 -7.98 -15.50 -1.72
C ALA A 62 -6.69 -14.69 -1.76
N VAL A 63 -6.54 -13.82 -2.77
CA VAL A 63 -5.32 -13.04 -3.00
C VAL A 63 -5.69 -11.56 -3.09
N PHE A 64 -5.05 -10.75 -2.25
CA PHE A 64 -5.28 -9.32 -2.17
C PHE A 64 -4.00 -8.55 -2.45
N VAL A 65 -4.12 -7.39 -3.09
CA VAL A 65 -3.05 -6.39 -3.17
C VAL A 65 -3.58 -5.10 -2.58
N GLY A 66 -2.96 -4.63 -1.50
CA GLY A 66 -3.57 -3.56 -0.70
C GLY A 66 -4.94 -4.02 -0.21
N ASN A 67 -6.00 -3.31 -0.56
CA ASN A 67 -7.39 -3.67 -0.22
C ASN A 67 -8.17 -4.31 -1.38
N ASP A 68 -7.55 -4.47 -2.55
CA ASP A 68 -8.23 -4.97 -3.73
C ASP A 68 -8.20 -6.51 -3.75
N ASP A 69 -9.37 -7.13 -3.91
CA ASP A 69 -9.50 -8.58 -4.11
C ASP A 69 -9.16 -8.94 -5.56
N LEU A 70 -8.01 -9.58 -5.76
CA LEU A 70 -7.53 -10.02 -7.07
C LEU A 70 -7.75 -11.52 -7.29
N THR A 71 -8.37 -12.23 -6.34
CA THR A 71 -8.66 -13.66 -6.43
C THR A 71 -9.27 -14.08 -7.76
N PRO A 72 -10.30 -13.37 -8.30
CA PRO A 72 -10.96 -13.78 -9.55
C PRO A 72 -10.07 -13.63 -10.79
N LEU A 73 -8.90 -12.99 -10.66
CA LEU A 73 -8.03 -12.64 -11.76
C LEU A 73 -6.82 -13.58 -11.86
N PHE A 74 -6.50 -14.32 -10.80
CA PHE A 74 -5.48 -15.36 -10.86
C PHE A 74 -5.97 -16.57 -11.67
N ARG A 75 -5.06 -17.17 -12.43
CA ARG A 75 -5.29 -18.40 -13.19
C ARG A 75 -4.20 -19.40 -12.81
N ALA A 76 -4.62 -20.63 -12.53
CA ALA A 76 -3.68 -21.73 -12.35
C ALA A 76 -2.99 -22.07 -13.68
N THR A 77 -1.68 -22.20 -13.65
CA THR A 77 -0.87 -22.66 -14.78
C THR A 77 -0.75 -24.18 -14.72
N ARG A 78 -0.25 -24.79 -15.81
CA ARG A 78 0.03 -26.23 -15.87
C ARG A 78 1.15 -26.68 -14.92
N THR A 79 1.96 -25.74 -14.44
CA THR A 79 3.10 -25.99 -13.55
C THR A 79 2.76 -25.86 -12.06
N GLY A 80 1.47 -25.65 -11.73
CA GLY A 80 1.03 -25.48 -10.34
C GLY A 80 1.20 -24.06 -9.79
N GLU A 81 1.56 -23.09 -10.63
CA GLU A 81 1.65 -21.69 -10.24
C GLU A 81 0.29 -20.99 -10.40
N LEU A 82 0.06 -19.94 -9.62
CA LEU A 82 -1.02 -18.99 -9.85
C LEU A 82 -0.45 -17.75 -10.51
N ARG A 83 -0.99 -17.41 -11.67
CA ARG A 83 -0.57 -16.24 -12.44
C ARG A 83 -1.70 -15.25 -12.58
N LEU A 84 -1.42 -14.00 -12.23
CA LEU A 84 -2.21 -12.83 -12.57
C LEU A 84 -1.52 -12.10 -13.72
N ASN A 85 -2.25 -11.84 -14.80
CA ASN A 85 -1.83 -10.87 -15.81
C ASN A 85 -2.74 -9.64 -15.66
N PRO A 86 -2.25 -8.50 -15.15
CA PRO A 86 -3.09 -7.34 -14.85
C PRO A 86 -3.88 -6.86 -16.07
N GLY A 87 -3.26 -6.90 -17.26
CA GLY A 87 -3.95 -6.59 -18.52
C GLY A 87 -4.58 -5.20 -18.50
N PHE A 88 -5.90 -5.14 -18.31
CA PHE A 88 -6.68 -3.90 -18.22
C PHE A 88 -6.87 -3.38 -16.78
N ILE A 89 -6.60 -4.18 -15.75
CA ILE A 89 -6.57 -3.69 -14.37
C ILE A 89 -5.19 -3.10 -14.08
N GLN A 90 -5.16 -1.91 -13.47
CA GLN A 90 -3.92 -1.29 -13.01
C GLN A 90 -3.73 -1.63 -11.54
N LEU A 91 -2.61 -2.27 -11.21
CA LEU A 91 -2.24 -2.47 -9.82
C LEU A 91 -2.00 -1.11 -9.13
N PRO A 92 -2.41 -0.96 -7.86
CA PRO A 92 -2.20 0.29 -7.13
C PRO A 92 -0.70 0.57 -7.01
N ALA A 93 -0.27 1.76 -7.42
CA ALA A 93 1.13 2.17 -7.38
C ALA A 93 1.64 2.36 -5.94
N GLY A 94 2.96 2.41 -5.79
CA GLY A 94 3.67 2.56 -4.52
C GLY A 94 3.98 1.24 -3.83
N GLU A 95 4.27 1.32 -2.53
CA GLU A 95 4.49 0.13 -1.70
C GLU A 95 3.15 -0.49 -1.32
N GLN A 96 2.97 -1.76 -1.66
CA GLN A 96 1.75 -2.52 -1.44
C GLN A 96 2.06 -3.83 -0.71
N LYS A 97 1.05 -4.38 -0.05
CA LYS A 97 1.11 -5.72 0.54
C LYS A 97 0.30 -6.68 -0.30
N LEU A 98 0.96 -7.71 -0.83
CA LEU A 98 0.29 -8.87 -1.40
C LEU A 98 0.01 -9.87 -0.29
N ARG A 99 -1.26 -10.17 -0.03
CA ARG A 99 -1.70 -11.08 1.03
C ARG A 99 -2.42 -12.27 0.42
N VAL A 100 -2.06 -13.46 0.88
CA VAL A 100 -2.69 -14.71 0.44
C VAL A 100 -3.33 -15.37 1.65
N TYR A 101 -4.61 -15.70 1.51
CA TYR A 101 -5.41 -16.37 2.51
C TYR A 101 -5.83 -17.74 2.01
N LEU A 102 -5.78 -18.73 2.91
CA LEU A 102 -6.47 -20.00 2.77
C LEU A 102 -7.88 -19.84 3.35
N VAL A 103 -8.89 -20.15 2.53
CA VAL A 103 -10.30 -20.01 2.88
C VAL A 103 -10.94 -21.39 2.86
N ARG A 104 -11.16 -21.95 4.05
CA ARG A 104 -11.82 -23.27 4.21
C ARG A 104 -13.34 -23.12 4.18
N ASN A 105 -13.86 -22.06 4.79
CA ASN A 105 -15.28 -21.70 4.79
C ASN A 105 -15.43 -20.17 5.04
N ALA A 106 -16.67 -19.68 5.10
CA ALA A 106 -16.95 -18.24 5.23
C ALA A 106 -16.39 -17.61 6.52
N SER A 107 -16.24 -18.37 7.60
CA SER A 107 -15.74 -17.90 8.90
C SER A 107 -14.29 -18.30 9.19
N ASP A 108 -13.70 -19.12 8.33
CA ASP A 108 -12.38 -19.73 8.55
C ASP A 108 -11.41 -19.30 7.45
N TRP A 109 -10.81 -18.14 7.73
CA TRP A 109 -9.81 -17.49 6.90
C TRP A 109 -8.49 -17.49 7.65
N GLN A 110 -7.48 -18.12 7.06
CA GLN A 110 -6.13 -18.14 7.61
C GLN A 110 -5.20 -17.41 6.65
N GLN A 111 -4.45 -16.43 7.14
CA GLN A 111 -3.40 -15.80 6.35
C GLN A 111 -2.25 -16.80 6.16
N ALA A 112 -1.94 -17.11 4.91
CA ALA A 112 -0.90 -18.06 4.55
C ALA A 112 0.43 -17.37 4.25
N ALA A 113 0.38 -16.20 3.59
CA ALA A 113 1.57 -15.43 3.28
C ALA A 113 1.26 -13.93 3.12
N GLU A 114 2.30 -13.13 3.31
CA GLU A 114 2.32 -11.70 3.03
C GLU A 114 3.65 -11.33 2.40
N PHE A 115 3.61 -10.61 1.28
CA PHE A 115 4.79 -10.13 0.58
C PHE A 115 4.71 -8.62 0.37
N PRO A 116 5.76 -7.85 0.69
CA PRO A 116 5.86 -6.48 0.22
C PRO A 116 6.10 -6.51 -1.29
N ILE A 117 5.33 -5.74 -2.04
CA ILE A 117 5.54 -5.51 -3.47
C ILE A 117 5.61 -4.01 -3.73
N ARG A 118 6.43 -3.60 -4.70
CA ARG A 118 6.59 -2.20 -5.08
C ARG A 118 6.14 -2.02 -6.51
N VAL A 119 5.07 -1.25 -6.71
CA VAL A 119 4.45 -1.09 -8.02
C VAL A 119 4.71 0.32 -8.52
N LEU A 120 5.32 0.44 -9.69
CA LEU A 120 5.54 1.72 -10.34
C LEU A 120 4.21 2.38 -10.70
N HIS A 121 4.17 3.70 -10.74
CA HIS A 121 3.11 4.43 -11.42
C HIS A 121 3.11 4.09 -12.93
N ALA A 122 1.97 4.31 -13.61
CA ALA A 122 1.84 4.11 -15.06
C ALA A 122 2.92 4.84 -15.88
N SER A 123 3.44 5.97 -15.38
CA SER A 123 4.53 6.74 -15.97
C SER A 123 5.92 6.12 -15.78
N GLY A 124 6.03 4.98 -15.08
CA GLY A 124 7.30 4.38 -14.68
C GLY A 124 7.97 5.12 -13.52
N LEU A 125 7.24 5.88 -12.72
CA LEU A 125 7.79 6.53 -11.52
C LEU A 125 7.59 5.65 -10.29
N GLU A 126 8.52 5.74 -9.34
CA GLU A 126 8.38 5.11 -8.01
C GLU A 126 7.51 5.93 -7.08
N GLU A 127 7.51 7.25 -7.25
CA GLU A 127 6.70 8.19 -6.49
C GLU A 127 6.25 9.31 -7.44
N ALA A 128 4.98 9.69 -7.36
CA ALA A 128 4.43 10.85 -8.03
C ALA A 128 3.39 11.50 -7.12
N THR A 129 3.76 12.60 -6.46
CA THR A 129 2.85 13.39 -5.62
C THR A 129 2.52 14.72 -6.29
N PHE A 130 1.28 15.16 -6.11
CA PHE A 130 0.72 16.38 -6.66
C PHE A 130 -0.10 17.07 -5.57
N GLU A 131 0.32 18.27 -5.18
CA GLU A 131 -0.36 19.10 -4.19
C GLU A 131 -0.82 20.39 -4.87
N SER A 132 -2.11 20.70 -4.77
CA SER A 132 -2.68 21.95 -5.27
C SER A 132 -3.18 22.82 -4.11
N ARG A 133 -2.98 24.13 -4.24
CA ARG A 133 -3.51 25.14 -3.32
C ARG A 133 -4.20 26.23 -4.14
N LEU A 134 -5.37 26.67 -3.69
CA LEU A 134 -6.12 27.77 -4.27
C LEU A 134 -6.54 28.73 -3.15
N GLU A 135 -6.20 29.99 -3.30
CA GLU A 135 -6.58 31.08 -2.40
C GLU A 135 -7.30 32.14 -3.22
N LEU A 136 -8.47 32.58 -2.74
CA LEU A 136 -9.26 33.63 -3.35
C LEU A 136 -9.53 34.70 -2.29
N THR A 137 -9.20 35.94 -2.61
CA THR A 137 -9.46 37.12 -1.78
C THR A 137 -10.39 38.04 -2.56
N GLU A 138 -11.55 38.33 -2.00
CA GLU A 138 -12.46 39.37 -2.50
C GLU A 138 -12.31 40.61 -1.62
N LYS A 139 -12.21 41.78 -2.27
CA LYS A 139 -12.20 43.07 -1.60
C LYS A 139 -13.26 43.95 -2.23
N SER A 140 -14.30 44.29 -1.47
CA SER A 140 -15.42 45.09 -1.99
C SER A 140 -15.72 46.30 -1.10
N GLN A 141 -16.11 47.42 -1.73
CA GLN A 141 -16.66 48.60 -1.07
C GLN A 141 -17.98 48.98 -1.76
N PHE A 142 -19.08 48.95 -1.00
CA PHE A 142 -20.46 49.12 -1.50
C PHE A 142 -21.11 50.48 -1.17
N ALA A 143 -20.52 51.26 -0.25
CA ALA A 143 -20.98 52.61 0.08
C ALA A 143 -19.83 53.40 0.71
N ASP A 144 -19.69 54.66 0.29
CA ASP A 144 -18.70 55.59 0.83
C ASP A 144 -19.34 56.48 1.91
N GLY A 145 -18.86 56.35 3.15
CA GLY A 145 -19.23 57.22 4.27
C GLY A 145 -18.15 58.25 4.52
N ALA A 146 -17.76 59.03 3.51
CA ALA A 146 -16.71 60.04 3.66
C ALA A 146 -17.17 61.13 4.64
N SER A 147 -16.46 61.30 5.74
CA SER A 147 -16.61 62.44 6.65
C SER A 147 -16.06 63.69 5.95
N ALA A 148 -16.66 64.87 6.17
CA ALA A 148 -16.35 66.10 5.43
C ALA A 148 -14.86 66.55 5.46
N ASP A 149 -14.04 65.96 6.33
CA ASP A 149 -12.59 66.22 6.46
C ASP A 149 -11.68 65.18 5.76
N ALA A 150 -12.24 64.11 5.17
CA ALA A 150 -11.45 62.95 4.71
C ALA A 150 -10.83 63.06 3.31
N GLY A 151 -11.09 64.15 2.57
CA GLY A 151 -10.73 64.24 1.15
C GLY A 151 -11.56 63.30 0.28
N GLU A 152 -11.64 63.60 -1.03
CA GLU A 152 -12.44 62.81 -1.95
C GLU A 152 -11.80 61.41 -2.14
N PRO A 153 -12.53 60.32 -1.86
CA PRO A 153 -12.01 58.97 -2.06
C PRO A 153 -11.66 58.75 -3.53
N ALA A 154 -10.54 58.09 -3.80
CA ALA A 154 -10.08 57.84 -5.16
C ALA A 154 -11.05 56.97 -5.99
N ARG A 155 -11.95 56.20 -5.35
CA ARG A 155 -12.98 55.35 -5.97
C ARG A 155 -14.19 55.19 -5.03
N SER A 156 -15.40 55.46 -5.51
CA SER A 156 -16.64 55.43 -4.69
C SER A 156 -17.28 54.05 -4.54
N ASN A 157 -17.05 53.13 -5.49
CA ASN A 157 -17.47 51.73 -5.44
C ASN A 157 -16.40 50.86 -6.11
N TYR A 158 -16.07 49.70 -5.53
CA TYR A 158 -15.21 48.71 -6.20
C TYR A 158 -15.55 47.28 -5.76
N ASN A 159 -15.31 46.34 -6.66
CA ASN A 159 -15.22 44.92 -6.33
C ASN A 159 -13.97 44.32 -7.00
N ASP A 160 -12.94 44.09 -6.20
CA ASP A 160 -11.66 43.54 -6.63
C ASP A 160 -11.56 42.08 -6.20
N PHE A 161 -11.09 41.25 -7.12
CA PHE A 161 -10.81 39.84 -6.85
C PHE A 161 -9.32 39.58 -7.03
N ALA A 162 -8.66 39.03 -6.02
CA ALA A 162 -7.30 38.49 -6.13
C ALA A 162 -7.35 36.97 -5.94
N GLY A 163 -6.67 36.24 -6.81
CA GLY A 163 -6.57 34.80 -6.77
C GLY A 163 -5.12 34.36 -6.80
N GLN A 164 -4.79 33.37 -6.00
CA GLN A 164 -3.52 32.67 -5.97
C GLN A 164 -3.78 31.18 -6.19
N ALA A 165 -3.12 30.59 -7.17
CA ALA A 165 -3.09 29.14 -7.36
C ALA A 165 -1.63 28.66 -7.24
N GLY A 166 -1.43 27.56 -6.53
CA GLY A 166 -0.13 26.92 -6.39
C GLY A 166 -0.23 25.43 -6.71
N ILE A 167 0.78 24.91 -7.41
CA ILE A 167 0.93 23.49 -7.69
C ILE A 167 2.34 23.09 -7.30
N THR A 168 2.47 22.07 -6.45
CA THR A 168 3.74 21.44 -6.11
C THR A 168 3.70 19.99 -6.57
N THR A 169 4.75 19.56 -7.27
CA THR A 169 4.91 18.16 -7.69
C THR A 169 6.24 17.61 -7.20
N ARG A 170 6.24 16.32 -6.85
CA ARG A 170 7.46 15.54 -6.61
C ARG A 170 7.36 14.22 -7.35
N MET A 171 8.40 13.91 -8.12
CA MET A 171 8.51 12.71 -8.94
C MET A 171 9.85 12.02 -8.65
N ARG A 172 9.85 10.70 -8.46
CA ARG A 172 11.06 9.94 -8.14
C ARG A 172 11.20 8.67 -8.98
N ARG A 173 12.43 8.36 -9.42
CA ARG A 173 12.81 7.10 -10.08
C ARG A 173 14.28 6.79 -9.78
N GLY A 174 14.55 5.75 -9.00
CA GLY A 174 15.89 5.42 -8.52
C GLY A 174 16.52 6.60 -7.79
N ALA A 175 17.72 6.99 -8.22
CA ALA A 175 18.47 8.14 -7.70
C ALA A 175 17.99 9.50 -8.25
N PHE A 176 17.09 9.51 -9.24
CA PHE A 176 16.57 10.74 -9.81
C PHE A 176 15.32 11.20 -9.06
N GLU A 177 15.33 12.46 -8.60
CA GLU A 177 14.19 13.13 -7.99
C GLU A 177 13.99 14.50 -8.66
N MET A 178 12.77 14.76 -9.13
CA MET A 178 12.37 16.05 -9.68
C MET A 178 11.31 16.66 -8.77
N ARG A 179 11.53 17.92 -8.36
CA ARG A 179 10.57 18.73 -7.61
C ARG A 179 10.26 19.98 -8.41
N SER A 180 8.98 20.29 -8.58
CA SER A 180 8.53 21.49 -9.26
C SER A 180 7.49 22.23 -8.42
N ALA A 181 7.56 23.55 -8.40
CA ALA A 181 6.59 24.41 -7.73
C ALA A 181 6.19 25.55 -8.67
N TRP A 182 4.89 25.71 -8.89
CA TRP A 182 4.30 26.69 -9.79
C TRP A 182 3.35 27.56 -8.97
N ASN A 183 3.49 28.88 -9.06
CA ASN A 183 2.59 29.83 -8.42
C ASN A 183 2.04 30.77 -9.48
N LEU A 184 0.73 30.86 -9.58
CA LEU A 184 0.00 31.77 -10.45
C LEU A 184 -0.76 32.75 -9.56
N VAL A 185 -0.54 34.05 -9.78
CA VAL A 185 -1.25 35.12 -9.10
C VAL A 185 -1.99 35.95 -10.15
N GLY A 186 -3.27 36.18 -9.92
CA GLY A 186 -4.12 37.00 -10.78
C GLY A 186 -4.91 37.99 -9.94
N SER A 187 -5.10 39.19 -10.45
CA SER A 187 -5.98 40.20 -9.86
C SER A 187 -6.91 40.75 -10.93
N SER A 188 -8.20 40.83 -10.62
CA SER A 188 -9.21 41.52 -11.40
C SER A 188 -9.63 42.78 -10.65
N VAL A 189 -9.66 43.89 -11.36
CA VAL A 189 -10.19 45.16 -10.88
C VAL A 189 -11.44 45.43 -11.69
N ARG A 190 -12.58 45.60 -11.01
CA ARG A 190 -13.85 45.92 -11.68
C ARG A 190 -14.37 47.28 -11.22
N GLU A 191 -14.64 48.12 -12.21
CA GLU A 191 -15.32 49.42 -12.12
C GLU A 191 -16.83 49.27 -12.36
#